data_AF-A0A0P9S6W9-F1
#
_entry.id   AF-A0A0P9S6W9-F1
#
_cell.length_a   1.000
_cell.length_b   1.000
_cell.length_c   1.000
_cell.angle_alpha   90.00
_cell.angle_beta   90.00
_cell.angle_gamma   90.00
#
_symmetry.space_group_name_H-M   'P 1'
#
loop_
_entity.id
_entity.type
_entity.pdbx_description
1 polymer ?
#
loop_
_entity_poly.entity_id
_entity_poly.type
_entity_poly.pdbx_seq_one_letter_code
_entity_poly.pdbx_strand_id
1 'polypeptide(L)' 'MDLRAPHIYVAKIDGDSMEGAKIFHDSLVVVDRSRTPSSGSIVIAALNNEPLCKILILQGDHVVLKSANPAYPPRRV' A
#
# COMPACT_ATOMS: atom_id res chain seq x y z
N MET A 1 20.19 -7.80 6.30
CA MET A 1 19.91 -8.84 5.28
C MET A 1 19.35 -8.11 4.06
N ASP A 2 20.22 -7.67 3.16
CA ASP A 2 19.81 -6.99 1.93
C ASP A 2 19.33 -8.01 0.91
N LEU A 3 18.05 -8.37 1.01
CA LEU A 3 17.38 -9.12 -0.04
C LEU A 3 17.26 -8.21 -1.27
N ARG A 4 18.14 -8.40 -2.27
CA ARG A 4 17.94 -7.85 -3.63
C ARG A 4 16.71 -8.54 -4.24
N ALA A 5 15.54 -8.06 -3.85
CA ALA A 5 14.29 -8.42 -4.50
C ALA A 5 14.29 -7.80 -5.91
N PRO A 6 13.66 -8.47 -6.89
CA PRO A 6 13.43 -7.88 -8.20
C PRO A 6 12.82 -6.48 -8.07
N HIS A 7 13.17 -5.56 -8.96
CA HIS A 7 12.61 -4.21 -8.95
C HIS A 7 11.08 -4.24 -9.16
N ILE A 8 10.55 -5.30 -9.78
CA ILE A 8 9.13 -5.53 -10.01
C ILE A 8 8.67 -6.83 -9.33
N TYR A 9 7.60 -6.79 -8.55
CA TYR A 9 6.95 -8.00 -8.02
C TYR A 9 5.43 -7.94 -8.21
N VAL A 10 4.79 -9.10 -8.15
CA VAL A 10 3.33 -9.22 -8.20
C VAL A 10 2.82 -9.53 -6.79
N ALA A 11 1.80 -8.82 -6.35
CA ALA A 11 1.10 -9.11 -5.10
C ALA A 11 -0.38 -9.43 -5.39
N LYS A 12 -0.95 -10.39 -4.65
CA LYS A 12 -2.38 -10.63 -4.65
C LYS A 12 -3.03 -9.79 -3.55
N ILE A 13 -4.12 -9.12 -3.88
CA ILE A 13 -4.88 -8.31 -2.93
C ILE A 13 -5.82 -9.20 -2.14
N ASP A 14 -5.76 -9.05 -0.81
CA ASP A 14 -6.68 -9.65 0.13
C ASP A 14 -7.51 -8.56 0.84
N GLY A 15 -8.80 -8.81 1.02
CA GLY A 15 -9.80 -7.82 1.46
C GLY A 15 -10.22 -6.76 0.43
N ASP A 16 -11.07 -5.83 0.89
CA ASP A 16 -11.84 -4.84 0.11
C ASP A 16 -11.52 -3.38 0.51
N SER A 17 -10.48 -3.18 1.33
CA SER A 17 -10.13 -1.84 1.85
C SER A 17 -9.74 -0.82 0.76
N MET A 18 -9.51 -1.26 -0.47
CA MET A 18 -9.04 -0.45 -1.59
C MET A 18 -10.04 -0.37 -2.76
N GLU A 19 -11.28 -0.86 -2.59
CA GLU A 19 -12.26 -0.93 -3.69
C GLU A 19 -12.65 0.43 -4.28
N GLY A 20 -12.71 1.50 -3.49
CA GLY A 20 -12.97 2.86 -4.02
C GLY A 20 -11.84 3.39 -4.92
N ALA A 21 -10.66 2.75 -4.90
CA ALA A 21 -9.56 2.98 -5.85
C ALA A 21 -9.55 1.96 -7.00
N LYS A 22 -10.61 1.16 -7.15
CA LYS A 22 -10.77 0.09 -8.14
C LYS A 22 -9.72 -1.03 -8.01
N ILE A 23 -9.25 -1.28 -6.80
CA ILE A 23 -8.39 -2.40 -6.45
C ILE A 23 -9.24 -3.36 -5.61
N PHE A 24 -9.65 -4.47 -6.22
CA PHE A 24 -10.61 -5.40 -5.66
C PHE A 24 -9.92 -6.61 -5.02
N HIS A 25 -10.64 -7.31 -4.16
CA HIS A 25 -10.22 -8.62 -3.66
C HIS A 25 -9.80 -9.55 -4.82
N ASP A 26 -8.77 -10.37 -4.59
CA ASP A 26 -8.15 -11.27 -5.59
C ASP A 26 -7.52 -10.60 -6.82
N SER A 27 -7.46 -9.27 -6.88
CA SER A 27 -6.69 -8.57 -7.92
C SER A 27 -5.20 -8.88 -7.78
N LEU A 28 -4.52 -9.06 -8.93
CA LEU A 28 -3.06 -9.08 -8.99
C LEU A 28 -2.56 -7.66 -9.31
N VAL A 29 -1.70 -7.12 -8.46
CA VAL A 29 -1.07 -5.82 -8.66
C VAL A 29 0.41 -5.98 -8.96
N VAL A 30 0.92 -5.18 -9.90
CA VAL A 30 2.34 -5.09 -10.20
C VAL A 30 2.93 -3.94 -9.39
N VAL A 31 3.97 -4.23 -8.63
CA VAL A 31 4.60 -3.27 -7.72
C VAL A 31 6.02 -3.01 -8.18
N ASP A 32 6.32 -1.74 -8.43
CA ASP A 32 7.67 -1.26 -8.74
C ASP A 32 8.34 -0.70 -7.48
N ARG A 33 9.30 -1.44 -6.94
CA ARG A 33 10.07 -1.08 -5.74
C ARG A 33 11.17 -0.05 -6.05
N SER A 34 11.51 0.20 -7.31
CA SER A 34 12.57 1.14 -7.67
C SER A 34 12.16 2.61 -7.47
N ARG A 35 10.85 2.88 -7.37
CA ARG A 35 10.29 4.22 -7.26
C ARG A 35 10.11 4.61 -5.80
N THR A 36 10.65 5.78 -5.42
CA THR A 36 10.31 6.41 -4.15
C THR A 36 8.86 6.88 -4.19
N PRO A 37 7.97 6.40 -3.31
CA PRO A 37 6.57 6.80 -3.31
C PRO A 37 6.40 8.23 -2.81
N SER A 38 5.50 8.98 -3.44
CA SER A 38 5.07 10.32 -3.00
C SER A 38 3.70 10.26 -2.31
N SER A 39 3.34 11.33 -1.60
CA SER A 39 1.98 11.47 -1.04
C SER A 39 0.92 11.31 -2.15
N GLY A 40 -0.11 10.52 -1.88
CA GLY A 40 -1.13 10.09 -2.83
C GLY A 40 -0.82 8.76 -3.55
N SER A 41 0.41 8.24 -3.46
CA SER A 41 0.76 6.95 -4.09
C SER A 41 0.00 5.78 -3.46
N ILE A 42 -0.41 4.82 -4.27
CA ILE A 42 -0.83 3.50 -3.77
C ILE A 42 0.42 2.68 -3.53
N VAL A 43 0.58 2.19 -2.30
CA VAL A 43 1.78 1.48 -1.85
C VAL A 43 1.42 0.12 -1.29
N ILE A 44 2.33 -0.84 -1.49
CA ILE A 44 2.44 -1.99 -0.61
C ILE A 44 3.43 -1.61 0.49
N ALA A 45 2.96 -1.53 1.73
CA ALA A 45 3.78 -1.24 2.91
C ALA A 45 3.77 -2.44 3.86
N ALA A 46 4.76 -2.52 4.74
CA ALA A 46 4.80 -3.48 5.82
C ALA A 46 4.68 -2.73 7.15
N LEU A 47 3.56 -2.91 7.86
CA LEU A 47 3.36 -2.34 9.19
C LEU A 47 3.40 -3.48 10.20
N ASN A 48 4.34 -3.45 11.15
CA ASN A 48 4.55 -4.54 12.11
C ASN A 48 4.72 -5.91 11.44
N ASN A 49 5.46 -5.96 10.33
CA ASN A 49 5.66 -7.13 9.45
C ASN A 49 4.39 -7.64 8.73
N GLU A 50 3.26 -6.94 8.82
CA GLU A 50 2.05 -7.26 8.07
C GLU A 50 2.00 -6.46 6.75
N PRO A 51 1.93 -7.12 5.59
CA PRO A 51 1.82 -6.44 4.30
C PRO A 51 0.42 -5.84 4.13
N LEU A 52 0.36 -4.60 3.65
CA LEU A 52 -0.89 -3.89 3.40
C LEU A 52 -0.82 -3.06 2.12
N CYS A 53 -1.95 -2.98 1.41
CA CYS A 53 -2.15 -2.07 0.29
C CYS A 53 -2.96 -0.85 0.77
N LYS A 54 -2.39 0.37 0.66
CA LYS A 54 -3.03 1.63 1.09
C LYS A 54 -2.58 2.81 0.23
N ILE A 55 -3.34 3.92 0.28
CA ILE A 55 -2.87 5.22 -0.18
C ILE A 55 -1.93 5.79 0.88
N LEU A 56 -0.70 6.09 0.49
CA LEU A 56 0.28 6.79 1.31
C LEU A 56 -0.07 8.28 1.35
N ILE A 57 -0.23 8.85 2.54
CA ILE A 57 -0.40 10.29 2.73
C ILE A 57 0.72 10.77 3.66
N LEU A 58 1.55 11.69 3.17
CA LEU A 58 2.62 12.32 3.94
C LEU A 58 2.10 13.65 4.50
N GLN A 59 2.11 13.82 5.81
CA GLN A 59 1.65 15.02 6.52
C GLN A 59 2.78 15.54 7.43
N GLY A 60 3.68 16.34 6.86
CA GLY A 60 4.89 16.77 7.54
C GLY A 60 5.74 15.56 7.92
N ASP A 61 5.91 15.40 9.22
CA ASP A 61 6.65 14.36 9.93
C ASP A 61 5.82 13.10 10.24
N HIS A 62 4.53 13.09 9.84
CA HIS A 62 3.64 11.95 10.04
C HIS A 62 3.33 11.23 8.73
N VAL A 63 3.22 9.89 8.82
CA VAL A 63 2.74 9.05 7.72
C VAL A 63 1.32 8.59 8.04
N VAL A 64 0.42 8.67 7.06
CA VAL A 64 -0.94 8.14 7.15
C VAL A 64 -1.17 7.13 6.03
N LEU A 65 -1.61 5.94 6.39
CA LEU A 65 -2.00 4.88 5.47
C LEU A 65 -3.52 4.87 5.37
N LYS A 66 -4.04 5.37 4.25
CA LYS A 66 -5.47 5.57 4.02
C LYS A 66 -6.05 4.47 3.14
N SER A 67 -7.17 3.91 3.56
CA SER A 67 -7.99 3.00 2.76
C SER A 67 -8.84 3.78 1.76
N ALA A 68 -9.11 3.19 0.59
CA ALA A 68 -10.09 3.72 -0.36
C ALA A 68 -11.51 3.16 -0.09
N ASN A 69 -11.79 2.73 1.13
CA ASN A 69 -13.06 2.22 1.59
C ASN A 69 -13.39 2.84 2.96
N PRO A 70 -14.52 3.56 3.12
CA PRO A 70 -14.89 4.25 4.36
C PRO A 70 -15.04 3.34 5.59
N ALA A 71 -15.28 2.04 5.40
CA ALA A 71 -15.36 1.08 6.51
C ALA A 71 -14.02 0.89 7.24
N TYR A 72 -12.91 1.30 6.62
CA TYR A 72 -11.57 1.09 7.12
C TYR A 72 -10.91 2.43 7.48
N PRO A 73 -10.81 2.78 8.78
CA PRO A 73 -10.23 4.04 9.20
C PRO A 73 -8.74 4.15 8.81
N PRO A 74 -8.24 5.37 8.55
CA PRO A 74 -6.84 5.60 8.26
C PRO A 74 -5.95 5.23 9.47
N ARG A 75 -4.78 4.67 9.19
CA ARG A 75 -3.78 4.32 10.23
C ARG A 75 -2.65 5.34 10.20
N ARG A 76 -2.38 5.97 11.34
CA ARG A 76 -1.18 6.80 11.56
C ARG A 76 -0.01 5.91 11.95
N VAL A 77 1.15 6.19 11.38
CA VAL A 77 2.40 5.46 11.57
C VAL A 77 3.50 6.41 12.01
#